data_AF-A0AAD7ZZ25-F1
#
_entry.id   AF-A0AAD7ZZ25-F1
#
_cell.length_a   1.000
_cell.length_b   1.000
_cell.length_c   1.000
_cell.angle_alpha   90.00
_cell.angle_beta   90.00
_cell.angle_gamma   90.00
#
_symmetry.space_group_name_H-M   'P 1'
#
loop_
_entity.id
_entity.type
_entity.pdbx_description
1 polymer ?
#
loop_
_entity_poly.entity_id
_entity_poly.type
_entity_poly.pdbx_seq_one_letter_code
_entity_poly.pdbx_strand_id
1 'polypeptide(L)' 'VSPMPPHVQGPVFLQEPPPWLEFSNSTGAMLSCSAHGSPPPEIRWVDTSDKELPHLPRLR' A
#
# COMPACT_ATOMS: atom_id res chain seq x y z
N VAL A 1 34.55 -4.85 17.46
CA VAL A 1 33.77 -5.15 16.25
C VAL A 1 32.59 -4.19 16.21
N SER A 2 32.60 -3.22 15.30
CA SER A 2 31.44 -2.34 15.12
C SER A 2 30.34 -3.15 14.42
N PRO A 3 29.09 -3.15 14.91
CA PRO A 3 28.01 -3.85 14.22
C PRO A 3 27.86 -3.22 12.83
N MET A 4 27.93 -4.05 11.79
CA MET A 4 27.58 -3.64 10.43
C MET A 4 26.18 -3.04 10.47
N PRO A 5 25.95 -1.86 9.85
CA PRO A 5 24.62 -1.27 9.83
C PRO A 5 23.66 -2.27 9.17
N PRO A 6 22.42 -2.42 9.68
CA PRO A 6 21.44 -3.27 9.04
C PRO A 6 21.30 -2.85 7.59
N HIS A 7 21.18 -3.82 6.69
CA HIS A 7 21.03 -3.56 5.27
C HIS A 7 19.70 -2.81 5.08
N VAL A 8 19.79 -1.50 4.88
CA VAL A 8 18.64 -0.62 4.70
C VAL A 8 18.23 -0.66 3.23
N GLN A 9 16.99 -1.06 2.99
CA GLN A 9 16.37 -1.03 1.67
C GLN A 9 15.11 -0.20 1.76
N GLY A 10 15.03 0.80 0.86
CA GLY A 10 13.81 1.57 0.69
C GLY A 10 12.63 0.67 0.30
N PRO A 11 11.39 1.15 0.50
CA PRO A 11 10.20 0.43 0.08
C PRO A 11 10.19 0.22 -1.43
N VAL A 12 9.91 -1.02 -1.83
CA VAL A 12 9.71 -1.42 -3.22
C VAL A 12 8.35 -2.10 -3.32
N PHE A 13 7.52 -1.67 -4.27
CA PHE A 13 6.25 -2.31 -4.52
C PHE A 13 6.46 -3.73 -5.05
N LEU A 14 5.80 -4.68 -4.40
CA LEU A 14 5.66 -6.06 -4.88
C LEU A 14 4.37 -6.21 -5.69
N GLN A 15 3.32 -5.49 -5.29
CA GLN A 15 2.04 -5.46 -5.97
C GLN A 15 1.51 -4.03 -5.95
N GLU A 16 1.37 -3.44 -7.12
CA GLU A 16 0.78 -2.12 -7.31
C GLU A 16 -0.70 -2.26 -7.63
N PRO A 17 -1.56 -1.38 -7.07
CA PRO A 17 -2.94 -1.31 -7.50
C PRO A 17 -3.05 -0.86 -8.96
N PRO A 18 -4.08 -1.33 -9.69
CA PRO A 18 -4.34 -0.85 -11.03
C PRO A 18 -4.66 0.66 -11.02
N PRO A 19 -4.21 1.41 -12.05
CA PRO A 19 -4.44 2.85 -12.15
C PRO A 19 -5.92 3.22 -12.35
N TRP A 20 -6.72 2.28 -12.83
CA TRP A 20 -8.16 2.42 -13.05
C TRP A 20 -8.85 1.14 -12.61
N LEU A 21 -9.92 1.30 -11.83
CA LEU A 21 -10.75 0.20 -11.34
C LEU A 21 -12.21 0.57 -11.55
N GLU A 22 -12.89 -0.17 -12.40
CA GLU A 22 -14.34 -0.07 -12.55
C GLU A 22 -15.00 -1.02 -11.55
N PHE A 23 -15.88 -0.48 -10.70
CA PHE A 23 -16.60 -1.27 -9.71
C PHE A 23 -18.08 -0.89 -9.72
N SER A 24 -18.94 -1.88 -9.52
CA SER A 24 -20.37 -1.66 -9.33
C SER A 24 -20.69 -1.57 -7.84
N ASN A 25 -21.68 -0.74 -7.48
CA ASN A 25 -22.15 -0.63 -6.08
C ASN A 25 -22.64 -1.96 -5.49
N SER A 26 -23.04 -2.91 -6.35
CA SER A 26 -23.52 -4.24 -5.94
C SER A 26 -22.41 -5.26 -5.70
N THR A 27 -21.31 -5.16 -6.44
CA THR A 27 -20.22 -6.16 -6.43
C THR A 27 -19.04 -5.71 -5.57
N GLY A 28 -18.82 -4.39 -5.44
CA GLY A 28 -17.60 -3.85 -4.84
C GLY A 28 -16.37 -4.14 -5.69
N ALA A 29 -15.19 -3.84 -5.14
CA ALA A 29 -13.92 -4.25 -5.70
C ALA A 29 -12.86 -4.34 -4.60
N MET A 30 -11.74 -5.01 -4.88
CA MET A 30 -10.62 -5.17 -3.95
C MET A 30 -9.36 -4.56 -4.58
N LEU A 31 -8.74 -3.60 -3.90
CA LEU A 31 -7.44 -3.06 -4.27
C LEU A 31 -6.37 -3.74 -3.43
N SER A 32 -5.46 -4.44 -4.09
CA SER A 32 -4.34 -5.10 -3.44
C SER A 32 -3.08 -4.26 -3.63
N CYS A 33 -2.41 -3.92 -2.53
CA CYS A 33 -1.13 -3.21 -2.52
C CYS A 33 -0.19 -3.92 -1.54
N SER A 34 1.03 -4.21 -1.98
CA SER A 34 2.06 -4.85 -1.17
C SER A 34 3.42 -4.26 -1.47
N ALA A 35 4.24 -4.06 -0.45
CA ALA A 35 5.59 -3.52 -0.55
C ALA A 35 6.54 -4.25 0.39
N HIS A 36 7.82 -4.29 0.02
CA HIS A 36 8.90 -4.84 0.83
C HIS A 36 9.98 -3.79 1.04
N GLY A 37 10.65 -3.83 2.18
CA GLY A 37 11.72 -2.92 2.56
C GLY A 37 12.34 -3.38 3.88
N SER A 38 13.48 -2.79 4.22
CA SER A 38 14.17 -3.03 5.48
C SER A 38 14.51 -1.68 6.12
N PRO A 39 13.82 -1.27 7.21
CA PRO A 39 12.74 -1.98 7.92
C PRO A 39 11.44 -2.15 7.10
N PRO A 40 10.53 -3.07 7.49
CA PRO A 40 9.28 -3.32 6.77
C PRO A 40 8.45 -2.05 6.60
N PRO A 41 7.96 -1.74 5.39
CA PRO A 41 7.20 -0.52 5.15
C PRO A 41 5.76 -0.62 5.66
N GLU A 42 5.22 0.51 6.09
CA GLU A 42 3.79 0.68 6.38
C GLU A 42 3.05 1.11 5.11
N ILE A 43 1.98 0.41 4.75
CA ILE A 43 1.18 0.71 3.56
C ILE A 43 -0.05 1.50 3.98
N ARG A 44 -0.22 2.69 3.39
CA ARG A 44 -1.31 3.63 3.68
C ARG A 44 -2.02 4.01 2.40
N TRP A 45 -3.35 4.03 2.44
CA TRP A 45 -4.17 4.53 1.35
C TRP A 45 -4.49 6.00 1.61
N VAL A 46 -4.33 6.84 0.60
CA VAL A 46 -4.65 8.27 0.65
C VAL A 46 -5.65 8.63 -0.44
N ASP A 47 -6.49 9.63 -0.17
CA ASP A 47 -7.32 10.23 -1.20
C ASP A 47 -6.53 11.28 -2.04
N THR A 48 -7.21 11.88 -3.02
CA THR A 48 -6.63 12.93 -3.87
C THR A 48 -6.25 14.22 -3.14
N SER A 49 -6.55 14.32 -1.85
CA SER A 49 -6.18 15.43 -0.97
C SER A 49 -5.10 15.02 0.04
N ASP A 50 -4.40 13.91 -0.21
CA ASP A 50 -3.37 13.33 0.65
C ASP A 50 -3.90 12.93 2.05
N LYS A 51 -5.22 12.83 2.22
CA LYS A 51 -5.81 12.41 3.49
C LYS A 51 -5.83 10.89 3.56
N GLU A 52 -5.31 10.38 4.66
CA GLU A 52 -5.35 8.95 4.93
C GLU A 52 -6.78 8.41 5.04
N LEU A 53 -6.98 7.25 4.45
CA LEU A 53 -8.24 6.52 4.43
C LEU A 53 -8.12 5.30 5.36
N PRO A 54 -8.43 5.44 6.67
CA PRO A 54 -8.35 4.34 7.63
C PRO A 54 -9.39 3.23 7.40
N HIS A 55 -10.40 3.49 6.58
CA HIS A 55 -11.43 2.52 6.18
C HIS A 55 -11.92 2.91 4.79
N LEU A 56 -11.59 2.11 3.77
CA LEU A 56 -12.24 2.21 2.46
C LEU A 56 -13.62 1.56 2.59
N PRO A 57 -14.73 2.32 2.73
CA PRO A 57 -16.00 1.76 3.21
C PRO A 57 -16.67 0.79 2.22
N ARG A 58 -16.08 0.59 1.04
CA ARG A 58 -16.68 -0.11 -0.10
C ARG A 58 -15.68 -0.90 -0.95
N LEU A 59 -14.47 -1.16 -0.45
CA LEU A 59 -13.57 -2.12 -1.10
C LEU A 59 -13.36 -3.33 -0.19
N ARG A 60 -13.91 -4.46 -0.61
CA ARG A 60 -13.80 -5.75 0.05
C ARG A 60 -13.73 -6.83 -1.02
#